data_AF-A0AB38YPR5-F1
#
_entry.id   AF-A0AB38YPR5-F1
#
_cell.length_a   1.000
_cell.length_b   1.000
_cell.length_c   1.000
_cell.angle_alpha   90.00
_cell.angle_beta   90.00
_cell.angle_gamma   90.00
#
_symmetry.space_group_name_H-M   'P 1'
#
loop_
_entity.id
_entity.type
_entity.pdbx_description
1 polymer ?
#
loop_
_entity_poly.entity_id
_entity_poly.type
_entity_poly.pdbx_seq_one_letter_code
_entity_poly.pdbx_strand_id
1 'polypeptide(L)'
;MWLDNELSLFKQNIEMLRVNQRIGRLAFLWAVLGLMGSKFLAYLLFVVLIGFIQDGLFQGSTYLSYIYFGCLQIIHVIASIFILKRRLNDCGSSLWYMILVPIAYLSLWVYWGMSFSWESISETFINAGFHWDGFFWQYFILACFALPLSVPDSNEYGLDEGRDRYNNYIISYVRSSTISKDESSGTFDYVCSCIWDVLFAKPSDIKGRASVSAFWVGLIGTRIFMDVIMSMVIAVVSLIVQLGTPLYIPRWGFMYILIWPAIAMITLSIRRLHDSLLSGLWIIGLFVPYINIFVSYHLLFKKSWHIDN
;
A
#
# COMPACT_ATOMS: atom_id res chain seq x y z
N MET A 1 4.43 4.43 26.72
CA MET A 1 5.76 3.81 26.98
C MET A 1 6.47 3.33 25.71
N TRP A 2 5.80 3.23 24.55
CA TRP A 2 6.35 2.58 23.34
C TRP A 2 6.50 3.47 22.09
N LEU A 3 5.89 4.66 22.12
CA LEU A 3 5.89 5.61 21.00
C LEU A 3 7.02 6.65 21.10
N ASP A 4 7.88 6.52 22.11
CA ASP A 4 8.90 7.53 22.40
C ASP A 4 10.21 7.29 21.62
N ASN A 5 10.39 6.08 21.04
CA ASN A 5 11.56 5.74 20.23
C ASN A 5 11.18 4.96 18.95
N GLU A 6 11.04 5.70 17.85
CA GLU A 6 10.69 5.18 16.52
C GLU A 6 11.62 4.07 16.03
N LEU A 7 12.93 4.18 16.24
CA LEU A 7 13.88 3.20 15.75
C LEU A 7 13.74 1.86 16.48
N SER A 8 13.49 1.92 17.79
CA SER A 8 13.24 0.72 18.60
C SER A 8 11.95 0.03 18.14
N LEU A 9 10.87 0.80 17.96
CA LEU A 9 9.60 0.28 17.48
C LEU A 9 9.73 -0.32 16.08
N PHE A 10 10.49 0.32 15.19
CA PHE A 10 10.74 -0.19 13.84
C PHE A 10 11.48 -1.53 13.85
N LYS A 11 12.57 -1.65 14.63
CA LYS A 11 13.30 -2.93 14.78
C LYS A 11 12.38 -4.04 15.25
N GLN A 12 11.51 -3.72 16.20
CA GLN A 12 10.57 -4.68 16.70
C GLN A 12 9.46 -5.03 15.70
N ASN A 13 8.97 -4.07 14.91
CA ASN A 13 8.04 -4.37 13.83
C ASN A 13 8.62 -5.40 12.86
N ILE A 14 9.91 -5.30 12.52
CA ILE A 14 10.62 -6.28 11.69
C ILE A 14 10.67 -7.66 12.37
N GLU A 15 10.93 -7.70 13.67
CA GLU A 15 10.92 -8.96 14.43
C GLU A 15 9.53 -9.60 14.48
N MET A 16 8.48 -8.81 14.75
CA MET A 16 7.10 -9.29 14.73
C MET A 16 6.71 -9.84 13.35
N LEU A 17 7.15 -9.20 12.26
CA LEU A 17 6.96 -9.72 10.92
C LEU A 17 7.67 -11.06 10.70
N ARG A 18 8.84 -11.27 11.30
CA ARG A 18 9.57 -12.54 11.17
C ARG A 18 8.86 -13.69 11.91
N VAL A 19 8.34 -13.40 13.11
CA VAL A 19 7.70 -14.38 14.00
C VAL A 19 6.27 -14.68 13.57
N ASN A 20 5.47 -13.65 13.28
CA ASN A 20 4.10 -13.84 12.83
C ASN A 20 4.07 -14.14 11.32
N GLN A 21 3.83 -15.41 11.00
CA GLN A 21 3.77 -15.93 9.64
C GLN A 21 2.34 -16.22 9.20
N ARG A 22 1.32 -15.61 9.82
CA ARG A 22 -0.08 -15.72 9.41
C ARG A 22 -0.55 -14.43 8.73
N ILE A 23 -1.49 -14.57 7.80
CA ILE A 23 -2.18 -13.43 7.17
C ILE A 23 -3.65 -13.77 6.93
N GLY A 24 -4.54 -12.94 7.49
CA GLY A 24 -5.98 -13.09 7.31
C GLY A 24 -6.44 -12.81 5.89
N ARG A 25 -7.67 -13.23 5.55
CA ARG A 25 -8.26 -13.16 4.20
C ARG A 25 -8.20 -11.76 3.58
N LEU A 26 -8.65 -10.76 4.33
CA LEU A 26 -8.73 -9.37 3.84
C LEU A 26 -7.34 -8.78 3.59
N ALA A 27 -6.37 -9.06 4.47
CA ALA A 27 -4.98 -8.65 4.27
C ALA A 27 -4.34 -9.36 3.06
N PHE A 28 -4.64 -10.65 2.87
CA PHE A 28 -4.16 -11.41 1.72
C PHE A 28 -4.74 -10.90 0.39
N LEU A 29 -6.05 -10.65 0.32
CA LEU A 29 -6.67 -10.07 -0.87
C LEU A 29 -6.11 -8.69 -1.21
N TRP A 30 -5.91 -7.85 -0.19
CA TRP A 30 -5.22 -6.57 -0.37
C TRP A 30 -3.80 -6.77 -0.91
N ALA A 31 -3.08 -7.78 -0.41
CA ALA A 31 -1.75 -8.09 -0.89
C ALA A 31 -1.75 -8.55 -2.36
N VAL A 32 -2.70 -9.39 -2.78
CA VAL A 32 -2.86 -9.82 -4.18
C VAL A 32 -3.17 -8.63 -5.09
N LEU A 33 -4.10 -7.74 -4.68
CA LEU A 33 -4.40 -6.51 -5.42
C LEU A 33 -3.18 -5.58 -5.49
N GLY A 34 -2.43 -5.48 -4.39
CA GLY A 34 -1.20 -4.71 -4.33
C GLY A 34 -0.10 -5.26 -5.23
N LEU A 35 0.03 -6.59 -5.33
CA LEU A 35 0.97 -7.27 -6.24
C LEU A 35 0.63 -6.95 -7.69
N MET A 36 -0.66 -7.04 -8.03
CA MET A 36 -1.21 -6.69 -9.34
C MET A 36 -0.91 -5.22 -9.68
N GLY A 37 -1.28 -4.30 -8.78
CA GLY A 37 -1.06 -2.87 -8.95
C GLY A 37 0.42 -2.48 -9.02
N SER A 38 1.28 -3.11 -8.22
CA SER A 38 2.72 -2.83 -8.22
C SER A 38 3.38 -3.29 -9.52
N LYS A 39 3.00 -4.46 -10.04
CA LYS A 39 3.50 -4.94 -11.34
C LYS A 39 3.04 -4.03 -12.48
N PHE A 40 1.77 -3.62 -12.47
CA PHE A 40 1.23 -2.67 -13.45
C PHE A 40 1.93 -1.30 -13.37
N LEU A 41 2.11 -0.74 -12.18
CA LEU A 41 2.77 0.54 -11.98
C LEU A 41 4.24 0.50 -12.43
N ALA A 42 4.97 -0.57 -12.12
CA ALA A 42 6.35 -0.73 -12.54
C ALA A 42 6.49 -0.78 -14.07
N TYR A 43 5.53 -1.44 -14.74
CA TYR A 43 5.43 -1.43 -16.20
C TYR A 43 5.12 -0.03 -16.75
N LEU A 44 4.11 0.65 -16.21
CA LEU A 44 3.72 2.00 -16.61
C LEU A 44 4.88 2.99 -16.45
N LEU A 45 5.55 2.98 -15.29
CA LEU A 45 6.70 3.83 -15.02
C LEU A 45 7.81 3.59 -16.04
N PHE A 46 8.07 2.35 -16.43
CA PHE A 46 9.06 2.02 -17.43
C PHE A 46 8.69 2.54 -18.84
N VAL A 47 7.43 2.34 -19.27
CA VAL A 47 6.93 2.87 -20.56
C VAL A 47 7.05 4.39 -20.59
N VAL A 48 6.65 5.05 -19.50
CA VAL A 48 6.74 6.50 -19.35
C VAL A 48 8.21 6.96 -19.32
N LEU A 49 9.09 6.24 -18.63
CA LEU A 49 10.53 6.54 -18.57
C LEU A 49 11.18 6.45 -19.96
N ILE A 50 10.84 5.44 -20.76
CA ILE A 50 11.27 5.37 -22.18
C ILE A 50 10.75 6.58 -22.96
N GLY A 51 9.49 6.96 -22.76
CA GLY A 51 8.89 8.11 -23.44
C GLY A 51 9.53 9.46 -23.08
N PHE A 52 10.01 9.62 -21.84
CA PHE A 52 10.72 10.83 -21.38
C PHE A 52 12.20 10.84 -21.77
N ILE A 53 12.85 9.68 -21.83
CA ILE A 53 14.25 9.54 -22.24
C ILE A 53 14.31 9.28 -23.75
N GLN A 54 13.73 10.20 -24.55
CA GLN A 54 13.90 10.21 -26.01
C GLN A 54 15.36 10.52 -26.42
N ASP A 55 16.20 11.01 -25.51
CA ASP A 55 17.63 11.21 -25.72
C ASP A 55 18.44 9.95 -25.38
N GLY A 56 18.45 8.99 -26.31
CA GLY A 56 19.56 8.08 -26.62
C GLY A 56 20.10 7.10 -25.56
N LEU A 57 19.91 7.32 -24.25
CA LEU A 57 20.60 6.60 -23.19
C LEU A 57 19.96 5.23 -22.88
N PHE A 58 18.65 5.10 -23.11
CA PHE A 58 17.90 3.85 -22.92
C PHE A 58 17.43 3.20 -24.22
N GLN A 59 17.36 3.94 -25.34
CA GLN A 59 17.00 3.36 -26.64
C GLN A 59 18.01 2.33 -27.16
N GLY A 60 19.23 2.28 -26.59
CA GLY A 60 20.30 1.37 -27.01
C GLY A 60 20.62 0.19 -26.09
N SER A 61 20.06 0.09 -24.87
CA SER A 61 20.42 -1.00 -23.93
C SER A 61 19.23 -1.90 -23.59
N THR A 62 18.84 -2.74 -24.55
CA THR A 62 17.99 -3.92 -24.32
C THR A 62 18.44 -4.70 -23.07
N TYR A 63 19.74 -4.76 -22.80
CA TYR A 63 20.29 -5.39 -21.60
C TYR A 63 19.85 -4.72 -20.28
N LEU A 64 19.77 -3.39 -20.21
CA LEU A 64 19.42 -2.69 -18.96
C LEU A 64 17.93 -2.84 -18.65
N SER A 65 17.08 -2.80 -19.67
CA SER A 65 15.65 -3.10 -19.52
C SER A 65 15.44 -4.55 -19.08
N TYR A 66 16.22 -5.48 -19.63
CA TYR A 66 16.16 -6.89 -19.25
C TYR A 66 16.57 -7.12 -17.80
N ILE A 67 17.65 -6.47 -17.33
CA ILE A 67 18.07 -6.52 -15.92
C ILE A 67 16.97 -5.95 -15.02
N TYR A 68 16.39 -4.80 -15.40
CA TYR A 68 15.34 -4.15 -14.61
C TYR A 68 14.07 -5.03 -14.49
N PHE A 69 13.53 -5.51 -15.60
CA PHE A 69 12.36 -6.39 -15.60
C PHE A 69 12.62 -7.74 -14.93
N GLY A 70 13.80 -8.32 -15.16
CA GLY A 70 14.21 -9.55 -14.49
C GLY A 70 14.24 -9.39 -12.97
N CYS A 71 14.87 -8.33 -12.45
CA CYS A 71 14.89 -8.03 -11.02
C CYS A 71 13.48 -7.82 -10.45
N LEU A 72 12.64 -7.03 -11.12
CA LEU A 72 11.25 -6.81 -10.69
C LEU A 72 10.46 -8.12 -10.65
N GLN A 73 10.61 -8.96 -11.66
CA GLN A 73 9.90 -10.23 -11.74
C GLN A 73 10.38 -11.22 -10.67
N ILE A 74 11.68 -11.25 -10.35
CA ILE A 74 12.20 -12.03 -9.22
C ILE A 74 11.59 -11.56 -7.89
N ILE A 75 11.59 -10.24 -7.64
CA ILE A 75 11.00 -9.68 -6.42
C ILE A 75 9.49 -10.00 -6.37
N HIS A 76 8.80 -9.91 -7.50
CA HIS A 76 7.38 -10.25 -7.62
C HIS A 76 7.10 -11.71 -7.22
N VAL A 77 7.93 -12.65 -7.72
CA VAL A 77 7.81 -14.08 -7.38
C VAL A 77 8.09 -14.30 -5.89
N ILE A 78 9.14 -13.69 -5.34
CA ILE A 78 9.46 -13.78 -3.91
C ILE A 78 8.30 -13.26 -3.05
N ALA A 79 7.75 -12.09 -3.40
CA ALA A 79 6.62 -11.51 -2.69
C ALA A 79 5.38 -12.41 -2.77
N SER A 80 5.10 -12.99 -3.95
CA SER A 80 3.99 -13.93 -4.17
C SER A 80 4.13 -15.18 -3.29
N ILE A 81 5.33 -15.78 -3.25
CA ILE A 81 5.65 -16.94 -2.40
C ILE A 81 5.43 -16.60 -0.93
N PHE A 82 5.92 -15.43 -0.48
CA PHE A 82 5.82 -15.01 0.90
C PHE A 82 4.38 -14.82 1.36
N ILE A 83 3.55 -14.14 0.57
CA ILE A 83 2.13 -13.94 0.92
C ILE A 83 1.35 -15.25 0.91
N LEU A 84 1.66 -16.15 -0.04
CA LEU A 84 0.97 -17.42 -0.19
C LEU A 84 1.30 -18.38 0.94
N LYS A 85 2.59 -18.48 1.30
CA LYS A 85 3.04 -19.21 2.48
C LYS A 85 2.28 -18.76 3.73
N ARG A 86 2.21 -17.44 3.95
CA ARG A 86 1.51 -16.90 5.13
C ARG A 86 0.02 -17.21 5.13
N ARG A 87 -0.63 -17.20 3.96
CA ARG A 87 -2.06 -17.52 3.84
C ARG A 87 -2.30 -19.00 4.13
N LEU A 88 -1.47 -19.88 3.58
CA LEU A 88 -1.56 -21.32 3.82
C LEU A 88 -1.33 -21.66 5.30
N ASN A 89 -0.33 -21.02 5.94
CA ASN A 89 -0.10 -21.13 7.39
C ASN A 89 -1.32 -20.69 8.22
N ASP A 90 -2.02 -19.64 7.79
CA ASP A 90 -3.22 -19.15 8.48
C ASP A 90 -4.42 -20.08 8.32
N CYS A 91 -4.53 -20.78 7.19
CA CYS A 91 -5.57 -21.78 6.94
C CYS A 91 -5.20 -23.18 7.45
N GLY A 92 -4.03 -23.38 8.04
CA GLY A 92 -3.52 -24.72 8.41
C GLY A 92 -3.36 -25.66 7.21
N SER A 93 -3.22 -25.10 6.00
CA SER A 93 -3.13 -25.86 4.76
C SER A 93 -1.69 -26.21 4.42
N SER A 94 -1.51 -27.32 3.71
CA SER A 94 -0.19 -27.75 3.24
C SER A 94 0.46 -26.72 2.31
N LEU A 95 1.75 -26.44 2.54
CA LEU A 95 2.54 -25.56 1.66
C LEU A 95 2.68 -26.13 0.24
N TRP A 96 2.43 -27.43 0.04
CA TRP A 96 2.41 -28.04 -1.29
C TRP A 96 1.41 -27.40 -2.25
N TYR A 97 0.32 -26.82 -1.74
CA TYR A 97 -0.66 -26.14 -2.58
C TYR A 97 -0.09 -24.91 -3.32
N MET A 98 1.07 -24.39 -2.91
CA MET A 98 1.76 -23.33 -3.65
C MET A 98 2.07 -23.73 -5.10
N ILE A 99 2.22 -25.03 -5.40
CA ILE A 99 2.49 -25.54 -6.75
C ILE A 99 1.34 -25.27 -7.74
N LEU A 100 0.13 -25.01 -7.25
CA LEU A 100 -1.01 -24.69 -8.11
C LEU A 100 -0.81 -23.37 -8.87
N VAL A 101 -0.07 -22.42 -8.31
CA VAL A 101 0.22 -21.13 -8.96
C VAL A 101 1.07 -21.31 -10.23
N PRO A 102 2.26 -21.97 -10.18
CA PRO A 102 3.02 -22.22 -11.40
C PRO A 102 2.31 -23.17 -12.36
N ILE A 103 1.55 -24.18 -11.88
CA ILE A 103 0.75 -25.04 -12.77
C ILE A 103 -0.28 -24.22 -13.54
N ALA A 104 -1.00 -23.32 -12.88
CA ALA A 104 -1.97 -22.46 -13.54
C ALA A 104 -1.31 -21.54 -14.57
N TYR A 105 -0.13 -20.99 -14.25
CA TYR A 105 0.63 -20.17 -15.19
C TYR A 105 1.06 -20.98 -16.42
N LEU A 106 1.61 -22.19 -16.22
CA LEU A 106 2.02 -23.09 -17.31
C LEU A 106 0.83 -23.54 -18.16
N SER A 107 -0.32 -23.81 -17.54
CA SER A 107 -1.54 -24.21 -18.28
C SER A 107 -2.01 -23.13 -19.25
N LEU A 108 -1.89 -21.86 -18.85
CA LEU A 108 -2.26 -20.72 -19.69
C LEU A 108 -1.21 -20.48 -20.79
N TRP A 109 0.05 -20.79 -20.49
CA TRP A 109 1.14 -20.78 -21.45
C TRP A 109 0.95 -21.81 -22.58
N VAL A 110 0.49 -23.02 -22.24
CA VAL A 110 0.04 -24.04 -23.22
C VAL A 110 -1.15 -23.54 -24.01
N TYR A 111 -2.14 -22.93 -23.35
CA TYR A 111 -3.35 -22.40 -24.00
C TYR A 111 -3.01 -21.36 -25.09
N TRP A 112 -2.00 -20.52 -24.86
CA TRP A 112 -1.53 -19.54 -25.85
C TRP A 112 -0.67 -20.12 -26.97
N GLY A 113 -0.43 -21.43 -27.00
CA GLY A 113 0.40 -22.08 -28.01
C GLY A 113 1.87 -21.65 -27.96
N MET A 114 2.35 -21.15 -26.82
CA MET A 114 3.75 -20.77 -26.64
C MET A 114 4.64 -22.02 -26.54
N SER A 115 5.85 -21.94 -27.10
CA SER A 115 6.79 -23.06 -27.17
C SER A 115 7.67 -23.12 -25.92
N PHE A 116 7.88 -24.31 -25.32
CA PHE A 116 8.72 -24.51 -24.12
C PHE A 116 10.23 -24.28 -24.30
N SER A 117 10.65 -23.52 -25.31
CA SER A 117 12.06 -23.20 -25.51
C SER A 117 12.56 -22.20 -24.47
N TRP A 118 13.85 -22.30 -24.12
CA TRP A 118 14.50 -21.34 -23.22
C TRP A 118 14.39 -19.91 -23.74
N GLU A 119 14.46 -19.74 -25.06
CA GLU A 119 14.31 -18.45 -25.73
C GLU A 119 12.90 -17.87 -25.54
N SER A 120 11.84 -18.66 -25.74
CA SER A 120 10.46 -18.19 -25.55
C SER A 120 10.14 -17.90 -24.07
N ILE A 121 10.68 -18.70 -23.15
CA ILE A 121 10.55 -18.47 -21.70
C ILE A 121 11.28 -17.19 -21.31
N SER A 122 12.54 -17.05 -21.74
CA SER A 122 13.37 -15.87 -21.47
C SER A 122 12.69 -14.63 -22.04
N GLU A 123 12.24 -14.68 -23.29
CA GLU A 123 11.51 -13.60 -23.93
C GLU A 123 10.21 -13.30 -23.18
N THR A 124 9.38 -14.26 -22.77
CA THR A 124 8.15 -13.94 -22.03
C THR A 124 8.43 -13.37 -20.63
N PHE A 125 9.49 -13.83 -19.97
CA PHE A 125 9.87 -13.38 -18.63
C PHE A 125 10.47 -11.97 -18.63
N ILE A 126 11.08 -11.58 -19.75
CA ILE A 126 11.90 -10.37 -19.90
C ILE A 126 11.24 -9.33 -20.82
N ASN A 127 10.54 -9.77 -21.85
CA ASN A 127 9.97 -8.95 -22.91
C ASN A 127 8.67 -8.30 -22.42
N ALA A 128 8.59 -7.00 -22.67
CA ALA A 128 7.61 -6.05 -22.15
C ALA A 128 6.18 -6.22 -22.76
N GLY A 129 5.86 -7.40 -23.29
CA GLY A 129 4.53 -7.74 -23.76
C GLY A 129 3.60 -8.01 -22.57
N PHE A 130 2.85 -7.01 -22.14
CA PHE A 130 1.88 -7.18 -21.07
C PHE A 130 0.66 -7.95 -21.61
N HIS A 131 0.67 -9.28 -21.48
CA HIS A 131 -0.47 -10.11 -21.84
C HIS A 131 -1.55 -10.04 -20.75
N TRP A 132 -2.59 -9.23 -21.00
CA TRP A 132 -3.67 -8.96 -20.04
C TRP A 132 -4.35 -10.22 -19.53
N ASP A 133 -4.64 -11.20 -20.39
CA ASP A 133 -5.40 -12.39 -19.97
C ASP A 133 -4.62 -13.26 -18.98
N GLY A 134 -3.32 -13.47 -19.20
CA GLY A 134 -2.47 -14.23 -18.27
C GLY A 134 -2.14 -13.44 -17.01
N PHE A 135 -2.02 -12.12 -17.13
CA PHE A 135 -1.91 -11.23 -15.98
C PHE A 135 -3.12 -11.41 -15.05
N PHE A 136 -4.35 -11.26 -15.55
CA PHE A 136 -5.55 -11.40 -14.73
C PHE A 136 -5.73 -12.83 -14.20
N TRP A 137 -5.44 -13.86 -15.00
CA TRP A 137 -5.55 -15.25 -14.57
C TRP A 137 -4.62 -15.59 -13.41
N GLN A 138 -3.36 -15.12 -13.45
CA GLN A 138 -2.40 -15.34 -12.36
C GLN A 138 -2.95 -14.79 -11.03
N TYR A 139 -3.48 -13.57 -11.02
CA TYR A 139 -4.01 -12.96 -9.79
C TYR A 139 -5.36 -13.55 -9.38
N PHE A 140 -6.17 -14.01 -10.33
CA PHE A 140 -7.41 -14.75 -10.02
C PHE A 140 -7.09 -16.02 -9.23
N ILE A 141 -6.13 -16.82 -9.70
CA ILE A 141 -5.70 -18.04 -9.00
C ILE A 141 -5.11 -17.72 -7.62
N LEU A 142 -4.30 -16.67 -7.51
CA LEU A 142 -3.81 -16.20 -6.21
C LEU A 142 -4.97 -15.79 -5.29
N ALA A 143 -5.97 -15.07 -5.80
CA ALA A 143 -7.14 -14.64 -5.03
C ALA A 143 -7.98 -15.82 -4.52
N CYS A 144 -8.04 -16.95 -5.24
CA CYS A 144 -8.73 -18.17 -4.81
C CYS A 144 -8.17 -18.73 -3.48
N PHE A 145 -6.90 -18.48 -3.13
CA PHE A 145 -6.34 -18.86 -1.83
C PHE A 145 -6.92 -18.05 -0.65
N ALA A 146 -7.72 -17.02 -0.93
CA ALA A 146 -8.51 -16.33 0.08
C ALA A 146 -9.83 -17.04 0.43
N LEU A 147 -10.24 -18.06 -0.32
CA LEU A 147 -11.49 -18.80 -0.09
C LEU A 147 -11.48 -19.63 1.20
N PRO A 148 -10.43 -20.41 1.51
CA PRO A 148 -10.38 -21.17 2.76
C PRO A 148 -10.44 -20.24 3.96
N LEU A 149 -11.16 -20.67 5.00
CA LEU A 149 -11.25 -19.92 6.26
C LEU A 149 -9.95 -20.06 7.06
N SER A 150 -9.67 -19.05 7.87
CA SER A 150 -8.57 -19.08 8.83
C SER A 150 -8.86 -20.09 9.93
N VAL A 151 -7.82 -20.76 10.42
CA VAL A 151 -7.92 -21.62 11.61
C VAL A 151 -8.20 -20.71 12.81
N PRO A 152 -9.26 -20.98 13.61
CA PRO A 152 -9.65 -20.12 14.72
C PRO A 152 -8.68 -20.19 15.90
N ASP A 153 -7.87 -21.25 16.00
CA ASP A 153 -6.90 -21.42 17.07
C ASP A 153 -5.52 -20.87 16.69
N SER A 154 -4.75 -20.49 17.71
CA SER A 154 -3.33 -20.18 17.56
C SER A 154 -2.54 -21.43 17.13
N ASN A 155 -1.55 -21.26 16.26
CA ASN A 155 -0.68 -22.35 15.80
C ASN A 155 0.80 -21.94 15.87
N GLU A 156 1.70 -22.85 15.47
CA GLU A 156 3.15 -22.60 15.48
C GLU A 156 3.60 -21.41 14.61
N TYR A 157 2.75 -20.94 13.70
CA TYR A 157 3.01 -19.83 12.80
C TYR A 157 2.48 -18.48 13.30
N GLY A 158 1.71 -18.46 14.40
CA GLY A 158 1.19 -17.25 15.02
C GLY A 158 -0.18 -17.40 15.68
N LEU A 159 -0.63 -16.31 16.31
CA LEU A 159 -1.95 -16.23 16.92
C LEU A 159 -3.05 -16.12 15.87
N ASP A 160 -4.23 -16.56 16.25
CA ASP A 160 -5.48 -16.39 15.51
C ASP A 160 -5.92 -14.92 15.41
N GLU A 161 -6.88 -14.67 14.52
CA GLU A 161 -7.51 -13.36 14.30
C GLU A 161 -6.56 -12.20 13.98
N GLY A 162 -5.31 -12.49 13.62
CA GLY A 162 -4.29 -11.48 13.35
C GLY A 162 -3.85 -10.72 14.60
N ARG A 163 -3.96 -11.35 15.77
CA ARG A 163 -3.33 -10.93 17.03
C ARG A 163 -1.82 -11.12 16.95
N ASP A 164 -1.09 -10.33 17.73
CA ASP A 164 0.37 -10.42 17.83
C ASP A 164 0.77 -10.72 19.27
N ARG A 165 1.75 -11.61 19.47
CA ARG A 165 2.35 -11.83 20.79
C ARG A 165 3.62 -11.01 20.89
N TYR A 166 3.76 -10.26 21.98
CA TYR A 166 5.01 -9.61 22.33
C TYR A 166 5.35 -9.83 23.81
N ASN A 167 6.46 -10.52 24.06
CA ASN A 167 6.84 -11.00 25.39
C ASN A 167 5.66 -11.72 26.06
N ASN A 168 5.17 -11.17 27.17
CA ASN A 168 4.05 -11.73 27.95
C ASN A 168 2.69 -11.11 27.60
N TYR A 169 2.62 -10.21 26.63
CA TYR A 169 1.39 -9.49 26.26
C TYR A 169 0.85 -9.98 24.91
N ILE A 170 -0.48 -9.96 24.79
CA ILE A 170 -1.19 -10.18 23.54
C ILE A 170 -1.71 -8.83 23.05
N ILE A 171 -1.37 -8.50 21.82
CA ILE A 171 -1.82 -7.31 21.12
C ILE A 171 -2.97 -7.72 20.20
N SER A 172 -4.12 -7.10 20.42
CA SER A 172 -5.33 -7.33 19.65
C SER A 172 -5.76 -6.09 18.90
N TYR A 173 -6.54 -6.27 17.84
CA TYR A 173 -6.87 -5.20 16.91
C TYR A 173 -8.39 -5.05 16.74
N VAL A 174 -8.94 -3.97 17.28
CA VAL A 174 -10.40 -3.71 17.28
C VAL A 174 -10.68 -2.41 16.53
N ARG A 175 -11.83 -2.37 15.84
CA ARG A 175 -12.24 -1.18 15.10
C ARG A 175 -12.53 -0.08 16.13
N SER A 176 -11.82 1.04 16.08
CA SER A 176 -11.89 2.13 17.07
C SER A 176 -13.25 2.81 17.21
N SER A 177 -14.29 2.37 16.47
CA SER A 177 -15.66 2.87 16.62
C SER A 177 -16.24 2.66 18.02
N THR A 178 -15.56 1.88 18.87
CA THR A 178 -15.90 1.68 20.30
C THR A 178 -15.25 2.70 21.25
N ILE A 179 -14.34 3.58 20.80
CA ILE A 179 -13.55 4.44 21.72
C ILE A 179 -13.93 5.93 21.66
N SER A 180 -14.74 6.38 20.70
CA SER A 180 -15.24 7.77 20.71
C SER A 180 -16.53 7.92 19.90
N LYS A 181 -17.65 7.50 20.47
CA LYS A 181 -18.94 8.11 20.14
C LYS A 181 -19.26 9.07 21.27
N ASP A 182 -18.80 10.31 21.15
CA ASP A 182 -19.59 11.40 21.74
C ASP A 182 -20.84 11.51 20.88
N GLU A 183 -21.95 11.11 21.49
CA GLU A 183 -23.22 10.76 20.85
C GLU A 183 -24.03 11.99 20.36
N SER A 184 -23.39 13.13 20.09
CA SER A 184 -24.10 14.40 19.87
C SER A 184 -23.65 15.28 18.69
N SER A 185 -22.53 15.01 18.02
CA SER A 185 -22.12 15.80 16.84
C SER A 185 -22.62 15.18 15.53
N GLY A 186 -23.18 15.98 14.63
CA GLY A 186 -23.64 15.49 13.32
C GLY A 186 -22.49 14.92 12.49
N THR A 187 -22.78 14.05 11.51
CA THR A 187 -21.77 13.46 10.61
C THR A 187 -20.92 14.54 9.93
N PHE A 188 -21.54 15.68 9.59
CA PHE A 188 -20.85 16.83 9.02
C PHE A 188 -19.85 17.47 9.99
N ASP A 189 -20.24 17.69 11.24
CA ASP A 189 -19.37 18.27 12.27
C ASP A 189 -18.14 17.39 12.53
N TYR A 190 -18.33 16.06 12.55
CA TYR A 190 -17.23 15.11 12.65
C TYR A 190 -16.29 15.18 11.43
N VAL A 191 -16.83 15.31 10.22
CA VAL A 191 -16.00 15.48 9.01
C VAL A 191 -15.21 16.78 9.06
N CYS A 192 -15.87 17.89 9.39
CA CYS A 192 -15.22 19.19 9.51
C CYS A 192 -14.16 19.22 10.61
N SER A 193 -14.44 18.62 11.77
CA SER A 193 -13.46 18.54 12.86
C SER A 193 -12.25 17.70 12.47
N CYS A 194 -12.44 16.56 11.80
CA CYS A 194 -11.34 15.75 11.28
C CYS A 194 -10.49 16.51 10.26
N ILE A 195 -11.13 17.22 9.31
CA ILE A 195 -10.41 18.03 8.32
C ILE A 195 -9.63 19.13 9.03
N TRP A 196 -10.27 19.87 9.94
CA TRP A 196 -9.65 20.94 10.70
C TRP A 196 -8.45 20.46 11.52
N ASP A 197 -8.59 19.32 12.20
CA ASP A 197 -7.53 18.73 12.99
C ASP A 197 -6.32 18.31 12.14
N VAL A 198 -6.57 17.71 10.98
CA VAL A 198 -5.51 17.27 10.07
C VAL A 198 -4.79 18.46 9.46
N LEU A 199 -5.56 19.40 8.92
CA LEU A 199 -5.05 20.47 8.10
C LEU A 199 -4.52 21.64 8.92
N PHE A 200 -5.17 22.03 10.02
CA PHE A 200 -4.87 23.29 10.69
C PHE A 200 -4.42 23.13 12.14
N ALA A 201 -5.08 22.28 12.94
CA ALA A 201 -4.75 22.17 14.36
C ALA A 201 -3.49 21.33 14.63
N LYS A 202 -3.29 20.24 13.87
CA LYS A 202 -2.20 19.27 14.08
C LYS A 202 -1.45 18.91 12.77
N PRO A 203 -1.04 19.88 11.93
CA PRO A 203 -0.42 19.59 10.63
C PRO A 203 0.95 18.90 10.75
N SER A 204 1.69 19.15 11.82
CA SER A 204 3.04 18.60 12.06
C SER A 204 3.16 17.79 13.36
N ASP A 205 2.04 17.56 14.05
CA ASP A 205 2.03 16.76 15.28
C ASP A 205 1.99 15.27 14.96
N ILE A 206 3.16 14.65 15.01
CA ILE A 206 3.34 13.20 14.84
C ILE A 206 2.95 12.40 16.09
N LYS A 207 2.76 13.07 17.24
CA LYS A 207 2.41 12.41 18.48
C LYS A 207 0.93 12.05 18.48
N GLY A 208 0.63 10.89 19.05
CA GLY A 208 -0.73 10.37 19.14
C GLY A 208 -1.07 9.35 18.06
N ARG A 209 -2.38 9.11 17.91
CA ARG A 209 -2.95 8.01 17.13
C ARG A 209 -4.11 8.53 16.29
N ALA A 210 -4.25 8.00 15.08
CA ALA A 210 -5.39 8.27 14.21
C ALA A 210 -6.07 6.95 13.84
N SER A 211 -7.36 6.85 14.12
CA SER A 211 -8.15 5.68 13.75
C SER A 211 -8.31 5.54 12.24
N VAL A 212 -8.72 4.37 11.77
CA VAL A 212 -8.99 4.13 10.34
C VAL A 212 -10.05 5.10 9.80
N SER A 213 -11.12 5.36 10.56
CA SER A 213 -12.17 6.30 10.13
C SER A 213 -11.65 7.73 10.05
N ALA A 214 -10.90 8.19 11.04
CA ALA A 214 -10.29 9.52 11.04
C ALA A 214 -9.27 9.65 9.88
N PHE A 215 -8.53 8.60 9.58
CA PHE A 215 -7.61 8.57 8.43
C PHE A 215 -8.36 8.72 7.10
N TRP A 216 -9.42 7.94 6.87
CA TRP A 216 -10.23 8.03 5.65
C TRP A 216 -10.90 9.38 5.48
N VAL A 217 -11.51 9.91 6.54
CA VAL A 217 -12.14 11.24 6.51
C VAL A 217 -11.10 12.33 6.31
N GLY A 218 -9.94 12.24 6.98
CA GLY A 218 -8.83 13.15 6.79
C GLY A 218 -8.29 13.12 5.35
N LEU A 219 -8.09 11.94 4.76
CA LEU A 219 -7.60 11.76 3.40
C LEU A 219 -8.56 12.33 2.35
N ILE A 220 -9.82 11.89 2.39
CA ILE A 220 -10.85 12.31 1.42
C ILE A 220 -11.18 13.79 1.63
N GLY A 221 -11.39 14.19 2.88
CA GLY A 221 -11.74 15.56 3.24
C GLY A 221 -10.64 16.56 2.90
N THR A 222 -9.37 16.23 3.18
CA THR A 222 -8.23 17.05 2.74
C THR A 222 -8.18 17.15 1.23
N ARG A 223 -8.38 16.04 0.50
CA ARG A 223 -8.37 16.09 -0.97
C ARG A 223 -9.45 17.01 -1.52
N ILE A 224 -10.69 16.85 -1.06
CA ILE A 224 -11.84 17.69 -1.49
C ILE A 224 -11.57 19.16 -1.14
N PHE A 225 -11.10 19.44 0.08
CA PHE A 225 -10.78 20.80 0.51
C PHE A 225 -9.72 21.45 -0.38
N MET A 226 -8.67 20.70 -0.72
CA MET A 226 -7.61 21.17 -1.62
C MET A 226 -8.12 21.39 -3.04
N ASP A 227 -8.98 20.52 -3.55
CA ASP A 227 -9.58 20.70 -4.88
C ASP A 227 -10.42 22.00 -4.92
N VAL A 228 -11.20 22.28 -3.88
CA VAL A 228 -11.96 23.55 -3.74
C VAL A 228 -11.04 24.76 -3.70
N ILE A 229 -9.99 24.74 -2.86
CA ILE A 229 -9.01 25.85 -2.79
C ILE A 229 -8.36 26.06 -4.15
N MET A 230 -7.88 25.00 -4.79
CA MET A 230 -7.20 25.12 -6.08
C MET A 230 -8.13 25.68 -7.16
N SER A 231 -9.39 25.23 -7.21
CA SER A 231 -10.38 25.80 -8.11
C SER A 231 -10.66 27.28 -7.83
N MET A 232 -10.74 27.69 -6.56
CA MET A 232 -10.90 29.12 -6.20
C MET A 232 -9.69 29.95 -6.64
N VAL A 233 -8.47 29.48 -6.39
CA VAL A 233 -7.26 30.21 -6.80
C VAL A 233 -7.19 30.31 -8.33
N ILE A 234 -7.50 29.24 -9.06
CA ILE A 234 -7.55 29.27 -10.52
C ILE A 234 -8.58 30.29 -11.00
N ALA A 235 -9.79 30.31 -10.42
CA ALA A 235 -10.84 31.26 -10.79
C ALA A 235 -10.41 32.72 -10.56
N VAL A 236 -9.78 33.03 -9.42
CA VAL A 236 -9.26 34.37 -9.11
C VAL A 236 -8.17 34.77 -10.10
N VAL A 237 -7.22 33.87 -10.38
CA VAL A 237 -6.15 34.12 -11.36
C VAL A 237 -6.73 34.38 -12.75
N SER A 238 -7.69 33.56 -13.18
CA SER A 238 -8.37 33.75 -14.47
C SER A 238 -9.08 35.10 -14.55
N LEU A 239 -9.72 35.56 -13.46
CA LEU A 239 -10.36 36.87 -13.40
C LEU A 239 -9.33 38.01 -13.54
N ILE A 240 -8.20 37.94 -12.83
CA ILE A 240 -7.13 38.96 -12.91
C ILE A 240 -6.59 39.10 -14.33
N VAL A 241 -6.38 37.96 -15.01
CA VAL A 241 -5.93 37.91 -16.41
C VAL A 241 -7.00 38.50 -17.34
N GLN A 242 -8.27 38.18 -17.13
CA GLN A 242 -9.38 38.75 -17.91
C GLN A 242 -9.50 40.27 -17.76
N LEU A 243 -9.16 40.82 -16.59
CA LEU A 243 -9.14 42.26 -16.34
C LEU A 243 -7.93 42.98 -16.98
N GLY A 244 -7.12 42.28 -17.77
CA GLY A 244 -5.99 42.86 -18.51
C GLY A 244 -4.75 43.14 -17.67
N THR A 245 -4.70 42.62 -16.45
CA THR A 245 -3.55 42.80 -15.56
C THR A 245 -2.45 41.80 -15.94
N PRO A 246 -1.24 42.24 -16.31
CA PRO A 246 -0.15 41.32 -16.60
C PRO A 246 0.30 40.63 -15.30
N LEU A 247 -0.08 39.37 -15.13
CA LEU A 247 0.28 38.54 -13.99
C LEU A 247 1.22 37.42 -14.42
N TYR A 248 2.45 37.42 -13.90
CA TYR A 248 3.38 36.31 -14.09
C TYR A 248 3.24 35.32 -12.94
N ILE A 249 2.81 34.09 -13.24
CA ILE A 249 2.82 32.98 -12.29
C ILE A 249 3.94 32.03 -12.70
N PRO A 250 4.97 31.82 -11.85
CA PRO A 250 5.99 30.81 -12.10
C PRO A 250 5.34 29.44 -12.27
N ARG A 251 5.92 28.57 -13.10
CA ARG A 251 5.41 27.20 -13.33
C ARG A 251 5.17 26.40 -12.05
N TRP A 252 5.92 26.72 -10.99
CA TRP A 252 5.85 26.09 -9.67
C TRP A 252 5.04 26.89 -8.63
N GLY A 253 4.50 28.06 -8.98
CA GLY A 253 3.82 28.96 -8.06
C GLY A 253 2.67 28.31 -7.31
N PHE A 254 1.87 27.49 -8.01
CA PHE A 254 0.77 26.73 -7.40
C PHE A 254 1.22 25.54 -6.56
N MET A 255 2.44 25.03 -6.75
CA MET A 255 2.92 23.90 -5.97
C MET A 255 3.18 24.25 -4.50
N TYR A 256 3.50 25.51 -4.19
CA TYR A 256 3.71 25.96 -2.82
C TYR A 256 2.48 25.72 -1.93
N ILE A 257 1.27 25.88 -2.49
CA ILE A 257 0.00 25.64 -1.78
C ILE A 257 -0.15 24.16 -1.39
N LEU A 258 0.50 23.25 -2.12
CA LEU A 258 0.44 21.80 -1.89
C LEU A 258 1.46 21.30 -0.87
N ILE A 259 2.38 22.14 -0.38
CA ILE A 259 3.39 21.73 0.61
C ILE A 259 2.75 21.44 1.97
N TRP A 260 1.95 22.36 2.48
CA TRP A 260 1.30 22.24 3.79
C TRP A 260 0.37 21.00 3.91
N PRO A 261 -0.53 20.71 2.94
CA PRO A 261 -1.36 19.52 2.94
C PRO A 261 -0.54 18.24 2.80
N ALA A 262 0.55 18.28 2.03
CA ALA A 262 1.44 17.12 1.93
C ALA A 262 2.06 16.80 3.30
N ILE A 263 2.55 17.81 4.02
CA ILE A 263 3.05 17.63 5.40
C ILE A 263 1.94 17.10 6.31
N ALA A 264 0.75 17.69 6.28
CA ALA A 264 -0.41 17.25 7.07
C ALA A 264 -0.77 15.78 6.81
N MET A 265 -0.75 15.35 5.55
CA MET A 265 -1.05 13.98 5.16
C MET A 265 0.04 12.99 5.58
N ILE A 266 1.32 13.37 5.51
CA ILE A 266 2.43 12.56 6.04
C ILE A 266 2.26 12.38 7.54
N THR A 267 2.01 13.45 8.27
CA THR A 267 1.79 13.45 9.73
C THR A 267 0.58 12.60 10.12
N LEU A 268 -0.54 12.72 9.41
CA LEU A 268 -1.73 11.88 9.62
C LEU A 268 -1.42 10.40 9.38
N SER A 269 -0.64 10.09 8.34
CA SER A 269 -0.23 8.73 8.03
C SER A 269 0.69 8.14 9.12
N ILE A 270 1.60 8.93 9.68
CA ILE A 270 2.43 8.52 10.82
C ILE A 270 1.55 8.19 12.05
N ARG A 271 0.61 9.07 12.41
CA ARG A 271 -0.33 8.81 13.52
C ARG A 271 -1.21 7.57 13.28
N ARG A 272 -1.57 7.29 12.02
CA ARG A 272 -2.29 6.07 11.63
C ARG A 272 -1.42 4.83 11.78
N LEU A 273 -0.14 4.89 11.41
CA LEU A 273 0.83 3.80 11.64
C LEU A 273 0.97 3.52 13.15
N HIS A 274 1.10 4.57 13.97
CA HIS A 274 1.15 4.45 15.43
C HIS A 274 -0.08 3.75 16.00
N ASP A 275 -1.26 4.05 15.46
CA ASP A 275 -2.52 3.40 15.85
C ASP A 275 -2.63 1.94 15.38
N SER A 276 -1.73 1.49 14.50
CA SER A 276 -1.55 0.08 14.12
C SER A 276 -0.33 -0.60 14.74
N LEU A 277 0.31 0.05 15.73
CA LEU A 277 1.54 -0.39 16.42
C LEU A 277 2.76 -0.46 15.48
N LEU A 278 2.75 0.34 14.42
CA LEU A 278 3.88 0.50 13.53
C LEU A 278 4.61 1.82 13.81
N SER A 279 5.92 1.82 13.66
CA SER A 279 6.73 3.04 13.63
C SER A 279 6.33 3.94 12.46
N GLY A 280 6.38 5.25 12.68
CA GLY A 280 6.24 6.27 11.64
C GLY A 280 7.28 6.12 10.51
N LEU A 281 8.44 5.50 10.77
CA LEU A 281 9.47 5.24 9.75
C LEU A 281 8.98 4.37 8.59
N TRP A 282 7.95 3.55 8.81
CA TRP A 282 7.31 2.76 7.74
C TRP A 282 6.72 3.62 6.61
N ILE A 283 6.51 4.92 6.82
CA ILE A 283 6.03 5.82 5.77
C ILE A 283 6.95 5.81 4.53
N ILE A 284 8.26 5.65 4.73
CA ILE A 284 9.24 5.53 3.63
C ILE A 284 8.95 4.31 2.76
N GLY A 285 8.40 3.25 3.36
CA GLY A 285 8.01 2.03 2.67
C GLY A 285 6.94 2.22 1.60
N LEU A 286 6.17 3.33 1.60
CA LEU A 286 5.23 3.65 0.51
C LEU A 286 5.93 3.89 -0.83
N PHE A 287 7.20 4.29 -0.82
CA PHE A 287 7.99 4.53 -2.04
C PHE A 287 8.73 3.28 -2.53
N VAL A 288 8.75 2.22 -1.74
CA VAL A 288 9.44 0.97 -2.10
C VAL A 288 8.40 -0.04 -2.63
N PRO A 289 8.53 -0.51 -3.88
CA PRO A 289 7.61 -1.50 -4.43
C PRO A 289 7.48 -2.73 -3.54
N TYR A 290 6.27 -3.28 -3.46
CA TYR A 290 5.89 -4.43 -2.62
C TYR A 290 5.87 -4.16 -1.11
N ILE A 291 6.74 -3.30 -0.58
CA ILE A 291 6.64 -2.81 0.80
C ILE A 291 5.46 -1.84 0.94
N ASN A 292 5.21 -1.02 -0.08
CA ASN A 292 4.07 -0.12 -0.15
C ASN A 292 2.71 -0.83 0.04
N ILE A 293 2.59 -2.09 -0.36
CA ILE A 293 1.42 -2.94 -0.14
C ILE A 293 1.18 -3.15 1.36
N PHE A 294 2.24 -3.49 2.10
CA PHE A 294 2.20 -3.69 3.54
C PHE A 294 1.83 -2.39 4.27
N VAL A 295 2.48 -1.28 3.91
CA VAL A 295 2.23 0.01 4.56
C VAL A 295 0.82 0.52 4.26
N SER A 296 0.38 0.45 3.00
CA SER A 296 -0.98 0.85 2.61
C SER A 296 -2.06 0.02 3.30
N TYR A 297 -1.83 -1.28 3.54
CA TYR A 297 -2.74 -2.11 4.31
C TYR A 297 -2.96 -1.57 5.73
N HIS A 298 -1.87 -1.17 6.38
CA HIS A 298 -1.90 -0.65 7.76
C HIS A 298 -2.57 0.73 7.84
N LEU A 299 -2.35 1.55 6.82
CA LEU A 299 -3.00 2.84 6.71
C LEU A 299 -4.52 2.71 6.49
N LEU A 300 -4.94 1.84 5.57
CA LEU A 300 -6.32 1.83 5.06
C LEU A 300 -7.25 0.85 5.78
N PHE A 301 -6.74 -0.27 6.30
CA PHE A 301 -7.59 -1.39 6.73
C PHE A 301 -7.24 -1.99 8.09
N LYS A 302 -5.96 -2.06 8.49
CA LYS A 302 -5.59 -2.63 9.80
C LYS A 302 -6.32 -1.85 10.89
N LYS A 303 -6.87 -2.52 11.88
CA LYS A 303 -7.64 -1.90 12.97
C LYS A 303 -6.71 -1.27 14.02
N SER A 304 -7.29 -0.61 15.02
CA SER A 304 -6.54 0.02 16.12
C SER A 304 -6.06 -1.04 17.11
N TRP A 305 -4.81 -0.93 17.56
CA TRP A 305 -4.26 -1.87 18.54
C TRP A 305 -4.69 -1.52 19.97
N HIS A 306 -4.81 -2.57 20.79
CA HIS A 306 -4.94 -2.52 22.23
C HIS A 306 -4.28 -3.77 22.83
N ILE A 307 -3.98 -3.73 24.12
CA ILE A 307 -3.41 -4.86 24.85
C ILE A 307 -4.57 -5.60 25.50
N ASP A 308 -4.68 -6.89 25.23
CA ASP A 308 -5.57 -7.78 25.98
C ASP A 308 -4.93 -8.04 27.34
N ASN A 309 -5.68 -7.77 28.42
CA ASN A 309 -5.31 -8.13 29.78
C ASN A 309 -5.74 -9.57 30.09
#